data_AF-A0A9W6WZC4-F1
#
_entry.id   AF-A0A9W6WZC4-F1
#
_cell.length_a   1.000
_cell.length_b   1.000
_cell.length_c   1.000
_cell.angle_alpha   90.00
_cell.angle_beta   90.00
_cell.angle_gamma   90.00
#
_symmetry.space_group_name_H-M   'P 1'
#
loop_
_entity.id
_entity.type
_entity.pdbx_description
1 polymer ?
#
loop_
_entity_poly.entity_id
_entity_poly.type
_entity_poly.pdbx_seq_one_letter_code
_entity_poly.pdbx_strand_id
1 'polypeptide(L)'
;MVIPAALRVLRLKANRRYTVLGDLASEVGWRHAELVKRLEAKRVLKSDAFYKKKVAQQKRLAEAEAKVYTENSELKPTLAKFGHAL
;
A
#
# COMPACT_ATOMS: atom_id res chain seq x y z
N MET A 1 -6.75 -4.01 3.22
CA MET A 1 -6.60 -4.97 4.34
C MET A 1 -5.98 -6.26 3.79
N VAL A 2 -5.09 -6.91 4.55
CA VAL A 2 -4.42 -8.15 4.15
C VAL A 2 -4.56 -9.15 5.30
N ILE A 3 -4.63 -10.45 5.02
CA ILE A 3 -4.70 -11.51 6.04
C ILE A 3 -3.31 -12.16 6.16
N PRO A 4 -2.51 -11.84 7.20
CA PRO A 4 -1.16 -12.38 7.36
C PRO A 4 -1.14 -13.90 7.43
N ALA A 5 -2.19 -14.50 8.01
CA ALA A 5 -2.31 -15.93 8.19
C ALA A 5 -2.38 -16.72 6.87
N ALA A 6 -2.72 -16.09 5.75
CA ALA A 6 -2.83 -16.71 4.43
C ALA A 6 -1.73 -16.26 3.45
N LEU A 7 -0.78 -15.41 3.90
CA LEU A 7 0.27 -14.91 3.02
C LEU A 7 1.28 -16.02 2.67
N ARG A 8 1.46 -16.26 1.37
CA ARG A 8 2.44 -17.21 0.85
C ARG A 8 3.84 -17.01 1.44
N VAL A 9 4.31 -15.76 1.51
CA VAL A 9 5.66 -15.43 2.01
C VAL A 9 5.87 -15.80 3.47
N LEU A 10 4.79 -15.82 4.27
CA LEU A 10 4.86 -16.19 5.69
C LEU A 10 4.60 -17.68 5.92
N ARG A 11 3.76 -18.31 5.09
CA ARG A 11 3.31 -19.69 5.30
C ARG A 11 4.09 -20.75 4.54
N LEU A 12 4.79 -20.37 3.48
CA LEU A 12 5.55 -21.30 2.64
C LEU A 12 7.05 -21.02 2.75
N LYS A 13 7.86 -22.06 2.97
CA LYS A 13 9.33 -21.94 2.92
C LYS A 13 9.78 -21.58 1.50
N ALA A 14 10.83 -20.75 1.37
CA ALA A 14 11.31 -20.23 0.09
C ALA A 14 11.59 -21.31 -0.97
N ASN A 15 12.06 -22.50 -0.57
CA ASN A 15 12.45 -23.57 -1.49
C ASN A 15 11.30 -24.49 -1.94
N ARG A 16 10.06 -24.23 -1.52
CA ARG A 16 8.90 -25.05 -1.91
C ARG A 16 8.25 -24.49 -3.17
N ARG A 17 8.00 -25.37 -4.14
CA ARG A 17 7.28 -25.01 -5.38
C ARG A 17 5.85 -24.58 -5.06
N TYR A 18 5.35 -23.61 -5.80
CA TYR A 18 3.98 -23.13 -5.74
C TYR A 18 3.52 -22.77 -7.15
N THR A 19 2.21 -22.64 -7.35
CA THR A 19 1.62 -22.17 -8.60
C THR A 19 0.84 -20.89 -8.35
N VAL A 20 0.72 -20.07 -9.39
CA VAL A 20 -0.19 -18.92 -9.38
C VAL A 20 -1.51 -19.39 -9.97
N LEU A 21 -2.61 -19.13 -9.28
CA LEU A 21 -3.93 -19.58 -9.70
C LEU A 21 -4.31 -19.07 -11.10
N GLY A 22 -3.85 -17.86 -11.46
CA GLY A 22 -4.06 -17.29 -12.78
C GLY A 22 -3.41 -18.10 -13.91
N ASP A 23 -2.21 -18.62 -13.70
CA ASP A 23 -1.50 -19.41 -14.71
C ASP A 23 -2.17 -20.77 -14.89
N LEU A 24 -2.52 -21.44 -13.77
CA LEU A 24 -3.30 -22.68 -13.80
C LEU A 24 -4.65 -22.50 -14.50
N ALA A 25 -5.37 -21.42 -14.20
CA ALA A 25 -6.66 -21.14 -14.83
C ALA A 25 -6.54 -20.97 -16.34
N SER A 26 -5.49 -20.30 -16.82
CA SER A 26 -5.21 -20.16 -18.26
C SER A 26 -4.94 -21.50 -18.94
N GLU A 27 -4.17 -22.39 -18.32
CA GLU A 27 -3.91 -23.75 -18.83
C GLU A 27 -5.19 -24.59 -18.90
N VAL A 28 -6.10 -24.44 -17.92
CA VAL A 28 -7.40 -25.13 -17.86
C VAL A 28 -8.43 -24.55 -18.85
N GLY A 29 -8.11 -23.45 -19.54
CA GLY A 29 -8.93 -22.89 -20.61
C GLY A 29 -9.63 -21.56 -20.28
N TRP A 30 -9.24 -20.89 -19.19
CA TRP A 30 -9.72 -19.53 -18.91
C TRP A 30 -9.13 -18.51 -19.88
N ARG A 31 -10.01 -17.92 -20.71
CA ARG A 31 -9.60 -17.10 -21.88
C ARG A 31 -9.32 -15.63 -21.57
N HIS A 32 -9.62 -15.15 -20.37
CA HIS A 32 -9.58 -13.71 -20.06
C HIS A 32 -8.26 -13.21 -19.44
N ALA A 33 -7.22 -14.04 -19.43
CA ALA A 33 -5.95 -13.67 -18.82
C ALA A 33 -5.32 -12.41 -19.43
N GLU A 34 -5.32 -12.28 -20.76
CA GLU A 34 -4.78 -11.09 -21.45
C GLU A 34 -5.62 -9.84 -21.18
N LEU A 35 -6.95 -9.98 -21.13
CA LEU A 35 -7.85 -8.88 -20.81
C LEU A 35 -7.57 -8.34 -19.41
N VAL A 36 -7.43 -9.22 -18.41
CA VAL A 36 -7.13 -8.83 -17.03
C VAL A 36 -5.75 -8.18 -16.94
N LYS A 37 -4.73 -8.73 -17.60
CA LYS A 37 -3.38 -8.12 -17.65
C LYS A 37 -3.42 -6.68 -18.16
N ARG A 38 -4.17 -6.43 -19.23
CA ARG A 38 -4.33 -5.07 -19.80
C ARG A 38 -5.06 -4.12 -18.84
N LEU A 39 -6.09 -4.60 -18.14
CA LEU A 39 -6.85 -3.78 -17.19
C LEU A 39 -6.03 -3.47 -15.92
N GLU A 40 -5.28 -4.44 -15.42
CA GLU A 40 -4.38 -4.26 -14.27
C GLU A 40 -3.25 -3.28 -14.60
N ALA A 41 -2.66 -3.34 -15.80
CA ALA A 41 -1.67 -2.35 -16.23
C ALA A 41 -2.24 -0.92 -16.20
N LYS A 42 -3.47 -0.72 -16.70
CA LYS A 42 -4.17 0.58 -16.61
C LYS A 42 -4.45 0.98 -15.15
N ARG A 43 -4.80 0.02 -14.28
CA ARG A 43 -5.06 0.29 -12.85
C ARG A 43 -3.80 0.73 -12.12
N VAL A 44 -2.67 0.07 -12.37
CA VAL A 44 -1.37 0.41 -11.74
C VAL A 44 -0.94 1.83 -12.12
N LEU A 45 -1.04 2.21 -13.40
CA LEU A 45 -0.71 3.58 -13.85
C LEU A 45 -1.54 4.65 -13.13
N LYS A 46 -2.85 4.42 -12.96
CA LYS A 46 -3.73 5.33 -12.21
C LYS A 46 -3.35 5.38 -10.73
N SER A 47 -3.04 4.23 -10.13
CA SER A 47 -2.62 4.13 -8.74
C SER A 47 -1.30 4.89 -8.49
N ASP A 48 -0.34 4.79 -9.39
CA ASP A 48 0.95 5.48 -9.28
C ASP A 48 0.78 7.00 -9.36
N ALA A 49 -0.05 7.48 -10.28
CA ALA A 49 -0.38 8.90 -10.38
C ALA A 49 -1.05 9.42 -9.09
N PHE A 50 -1.98 8.66 -8.53
CA PHE A 50 -2.61 8.98 -7.25
C PHE A 50 -1.59 8.98 -6.10
N TYR A 51 -0.74 7.95 -6.01
CA TYR A 51 0.24 7.82 -4.94
C TYR A 51 1.25 8.97 -4.95
N LYS A 52 1.75 9.38 -6.11
CA LYS A 52 2.65 10.55 -6.24
C LYS A 52 1.99 11.83 -5.71
N LYS A 53 0.71 12.06 -6.04
CA LYS A 53 -0.05 13.21 -5.50
C LYS A 53 -0.21 13.12 -3.99
N LYS A 54 -0.55 11.95 -3.47
CA LYS A 54 -0.69 11.69 -2.02
C LYS A 54 0.61 11.96 -1.27
N VAL A 55 1.75 11.47 -1.78
CA VAL A 55 3.06 11.69 -1.16
C VAL A 55 3.43 13.18 -1.16
N ALA A 56 3.19 13.90 -2.27
CA ALA A 56 3.43 15.34 -2.32
C ALA A 56 2.56 16.10 -1.31
N GLN A 57 1.29 15.72 -1.16
CA GLN A 57 0.40 16.30 -0.15
C GLN A 57 0.87 15.98 1.28
N GLN A 58 1.28 14.74 1.56
CA GLN A 58 1.81 14.36 2.87
C GLN A 58 3.06 15.15 3.25
N LYS A 59 3.96 15.42 2.30
CA LYS A 59 5.13 16.29 2.54
C LYS A 59 4.72 17.70 2.93
N ARG A 60 3.77 18.30 2.19
CA ARG A 60 3.25 19.65 2.50
C ARG A 60 2.57 19.70 3.87
N LEU A 61 1.83 18.65 4.24
CA LEU A 61 1.21 18.54 5.55
C LEU A 61 2.27 18.45 6.65
N ALA A 62 3.29 17.60 6.49
CA ALA A 62 4.38 17.49 7.45
C ALA A 62 5.16 18.81 7.63
N GLU A 63 5.40 19.56 6.56
CA GLU A 63 6.00 20.90 6.61
C GLU A 63 5.11 21.91 7.34
N ALA A 64 3.80 21.89 7.10
CA ALA A 64 2.83 22.75 7.78
C ALA A 64 2.71 22.41 9.27
N GLU A 65 2.64 21.11 9.60
CA GLU A 65 2.61 20.62 10.98
C GLU A 65 3.88 21.04 11.74
N ALA A 66 5.06 20.92 11.12
CA ALA A 66 6.31 21.37 11.73
C ALA A 66 6.28 22.87 12.10
N LYS A 67 5.72 23.73 11.23
CA LYS A 67 5.55 25.16 11.52
C LYS A 67 4.58 25.39 12.69
N VAL A 68 3.44 24.72 12.69
CA VAL A 68 2.44 24.85 13.77
C VAL A 68 3.01 24.39 15.12
N TYR A 69 3.84 23.35 15.15
CA TYR A 69 4.52 22.91 16.37
C TYR A 69 5.60 23.88 16.85
N THR A 70 6.29 24.57 15.95
CA THR A 70 7.24 25.62 16.37
C THR A 70 6.52 26.82 16.98
N GLU A 71 5.32 27.14 16.49
CA GLU A 71 4.49 28.24 17.02
C GLU A 71 3.77 27.85 18.32
N ASN A 72 3.42 26.57 18.49
CA ASN A 72 2.65 26.08 19.64
C ASN A 72 3.36 24.90 20.32
N SER A 73 4.43 25.22 21.05
CA SER A 73 5.33 24.23 21.69
C SER A 73 4.65 23.32 22.72
N GLU A 74 3.53 23.74 23.30
CA GLU A 74 2.76 23.00 24.31
C GLU A 74 1.86 21.88 23.74
N LEU A 75 1.56 21.92 22.43
CA LEU A 75 0.62 20.98 21.80
C LEU A 75 1.21 19.58 21.62
N LYS A 76 2.49 19.48 21.24
CA LYS A 76 3.16 18.19 21.05
C LYS A 76 3.24 17.34 22.34
N PRO A 77 3.68 17.88 23.50
CA PRO A 77 3.71 17.10 24.74
C PRO A 77 2.32 16.77 25.29
N THR A 78 1.31 17.61 25.07
CA THR A 78 -0.06 17.32 25.48
C THR A 78 -0.69 16.20 24.64
N LEU A 79 -0.54 16.22 23.31
CA LEU A 79 -1.01 15.15 22.43
C LEU A 79 -0.30 13.81 22.68
N ALA A 80 1.00 13.85 22.99
CA ALA A 80 1.76 12.66 23.37
C ALA A 80 1.25 12.02 24.67
N LYS A 81 0.79 12.80 25.66
CA LYS A 81 0.17 12.27 26.90
C LYS A 81 -1.11 11.47 26.62
N PHE A 82 -1.84 11.82 25.56
CA PHE A 82 -3.05 11.11 25.14
C PHE A 82 -2.77 9.94 24.19
N GLY A 83 -1.49 9.59 23.94
CA GLY A 83 -1.11 8.46 23.08
C GLY A 83 -1.21 8.75 21.59
N HIS A 84 -1.43 10.00 21.19
CA HIS A 84 -1.34 10.41 19.79
C HIS A 84 0.12 10.65 19.43
N ALA A 85 0.70 9.75 18.64
CA ALA A 85 2.00 9.96 18.03
C ALA A 85 1.83 10.83 16.78
N LEU A 86 2.41 12.04 16.81
CA LEU A 86 2.64 12.92 15.66
C LEU A 86 4.14 13.01 15.38
#